data_AF-A0A6N7I3B9-F1
#
_entry.id   AF-A0A6N7I3B9-F1
#
_cell.length_a   1.000
_cell.length_b   1.000
_cell.length_c   1.000
_cell.angle_alpha   90.00
_cell.angle_beta   90.00
_cell.angle_gamma   90.00
#
_symmetry.space_group_name_H-M   'P 1'
#
loop_
_entity.id
_entity.type
_entity.pdbx_description
1 polymer ?
#
loop_
_entity_poly.entity_id
_entity_poly.type
_entity_poly.pdbx_seq_one_letter_code
_entity_poly.pdbx_strand_id
1 'polypeptide(L)'
;MLGPERAGQEAGEEPQYGYVPSERVLAGDTEHTVELRRIANGQVALLAFSSLETLVEGCGENQSWVLYSAADLDELQQECGADVLLWDVTLPADQRKD
;
A
#
# COMPACT_ATOMS: atom_id res chain seq x y z
N MET A 1 -1.75 -37.94 26.66
CA MET A 1 -0.39 -37.67 26.15
C MET A 1 -0.46 -36.35 25.42
N LEU A 2 0.36 -35.39 25.83
CA LEU A 2 0.47 -34.03 25.26
C LEU A 2 0.86 -34.13 23.77
N GLY A 3 0.34 -33.22 22.93
CA GLY A 3 0.36 -33.34 21.46
C GLY A 3 1.67 -32.99 20.79
N PRO A 4 1.70 -32.89 19.45
CA PRO A 4 2.64 -32.03 18.78
C PRO A 4 1.99 -30.65 18.63
N GLU A 5 2.63 -29.64 19.23
CA GLU A 5 2.54 -28.26 18.76
C GLU A 5 2.80 -28.29 17.24
N ARG A 6 1.74 -28.11 16.44
CA ARG A 6 1.96 -27.64 15.08
C ARG A 6 2.40 -26.21 15.29
N ALA A 7 3.72 -26.01 15.27
CA ALA A 7 4.34 -24.72 15.07
C ALA A 7 3.46 -23.95 14.08
N GLY A 8 2.99 -22.78 14.50
CA GLY A 8 2.32 -21.85 13.63
C GLY A 8 3.25 -21.62 12.44
N GLN A 9 2.98 -22.34 11.35
CA GLN A 9 3.28 -21.84 10.02
C GLN A 9 2.33 -20.65 9.90
N GLU A 10 2.74 -19.52 10.46
CA GLU A 10 2.39 -18.23 9.91
C GLU A 10 2.97 -18.31 8.51
N ALA A 11 2.16 -18.85 7.59
CA ALA A 11 2.41 -18.67 6.19
C ALA A 11 2.63 -17.16 6.07
N GLY A 12 3.80 -16.75 5.58
CA GLY A 12 3.90 -15.46 4.96
C GLY A 12 2.91 -15.51 3.80
N GLU A 13 1.64 -15.26 4.09
CA GLU A 13 0.61 -15.04 3.10
C GLU A 13 1.08 -13.77 2.41
N GLU A 14 1.71 -13.96 1.26
CA GLU A 14 1.95 -12.86 0.33
C GLU A 14 0.60 -12.14 0.20
N PRO A 15 0.53 -10.86 0.58
CA PRO A 15 -0.74 -10.18 0.72
C PRO A 15 -1.45 -10.24 -0.64
N GLN A 16 -2.59 -10.95 -0.67
CA GLN A 16 -3.35 -11.15 -1.91
C GLN A 16 -3.84 -9.82 -2.49
N TYR A 17 -3.93 -8.80 -1.64
CA TYR A 17 -4.35 -7.46 -1.95
C TYR A 17 -3.47 -6.44 -1.23
N GLY A 18 -3.29 -5.27 -1.83
CA GLY A 18 -2.66 -4.11 -1.20
C GLY A 18 -3.55 -2.87 -1.30
N TYR A 19 -3.58 -2.12 -0.22
CA TYR A 19 -4.23 -0.82 -0.16
C TYR A 19 -3.26 0.25 -0.66
N VAL A 20 -3.62 0.96 -1.71
CA VAL A 20 -2.80 2.02 -2.31
C VAL A 20 -3.41 3.37 -1.95
N PRO A 21 -2.65 4.31 -1.37
CA PRO A 21 -3.14 5.67 -1.16
C PRO A 21 -3.37 6.35 -2.51
N SER A 22 -4.54 6.95 -2.68
CA SER A 22 -4.91 7.68 -3.88
C SER A 22 -5.16 9.15 -3.57
N GLU A 23 -4.99 10.01 -4.57
CA GLU A 23 -5.50 11.37 -4.47
C GLU A 23 -7.03 11.33 -4.42
N ARG A 24 -7.64 12.31 -3.75
CA ARG A 24 -9.07 12.31 -3.40
C ARG A 24 -9.94 12.03 -4.64
N VAL A 25 -10.46 10.80 -4.71
CA VAL A 25 -11.36 10.36 -5.78
C VAL A 25 -12.75 10.94 -5.52
N LEU A 26 -13.21 11.83 -6.39
CA LEU A 26 -14.60 12.29 -6.38
C LEU A 26 -15.50 11.20 -6.98
N ALA A 27 -16.69 10.98 -6.41
CA ALA A 27 -17.62 10.00 -6.95
C ALA A 27 -18.04 10.37 -8.38
N GLY A 28 -17.58 9.58 -9.36
CA GLY A 28 -17.76 9.84 -10.80
C GLY A 28 -16.45 9.91 -11.59
N ASP A 29 -15.31 10.01 -10.91
CA ASP A 29 -14.00 9.91 -11.55
C ASP A 29 -13.73 8.48 -12.00
N THR A 30 -13.50 8.31 -13.30
CA THR A 30 -13.12 7.01 -13.90
C THR A 30 -11.59 6.84 -13.89
N GLU A 31 -10.85 7.89 -13.54
CA GLU A 31 -9.39 7.96 -13.54
C GLU A 31 -8.90 8.20 -12.10
N HIS A 32 -8.59 7.11 -11.38
CA HIS A 32 -7.99 7.21 -10.06
C HIS A 32 -6.50 7.50 -10.19
N THR A 33 -6.06 8.69 -9.75
CA THR A 33 -4.62 9.01 -9.70
C THR A 33 -4.06 8.45 -8.38
N VAL A 34 -3.26 7.39 -8.48
CA VAL A 34 -2.55 6.82 -7.33
C VAL A 34 -1.41 7.75 -6.91
N GLU A 35 -1.18 7.85 -5.61
CA GLU A 35 -0.20 8.79 -5.08
C GLU A 35 1.21 8.21 -5.18
N LEU A 36 1.96 8.65 -6.19
CA LEU A 36 3.37 8.29 -6.38
C LEU A 36 4.26 9.19 -5.53
N ARG A 37 5.19 8.60 -4.79
CA ARG A 37 6.09 9.35 -3.90
C ARG A 37 7.52 9.28 -4.39
N ARG A 38 8.18 10.44 -4.52
CA ARG A 38 9.62 10.48 -4.79
C ARG A 38 10.40 10.21 -3.52
N ILE A 39 11.24 9.18 -3.54
CA ILE A 39 12.13 8.86 -2.42
C ILE A 39 13.44 9.62 -2.54
N ALA A 40 14.22 9.67 -1.45
CA ALA A 40 15.46 10.44 -1.36
C ALA A 40 16.48 10.13 -2.47
N ASN A 41 16.39 8.94 -3.08
CA ASN A 41 17.24 8.52 -4.20
C ASN A 41 16.79 9.06 -5.57
N GLY A 42 15.74 9.89 -5.64
CA GLY A 42 15.18 10.41 -6.88
C GLY A 42 14.26 9.43 -7.63
N GLN A 43 14.12 8.20 -7.12
CA GLN A 43 13.22 7.17 -7.63
C GLN A 43 11.77 7.47 -7.25
N VAL A 44 10.83 6.96 -8.06
CA VAL A 44 9.40 7.02 -7.80
C VAL A 44 8.96 5.72 -7.11
N ALA A 45 8.41 5.84 -5.92
CA ALA A 45 7.85 4.74 -5.15
C ALA A 45 6.33 4.73 -5.21
N LEU A 46 5.76 3.58 -5.57
CA LEU A 46 4.36 3.27 -5.34
C LEU A 46 4.22 2.71 -3.93
N LEU A 47 3.25 3.21 -3.17
CA LEU A 47 3.01 2.75 -1.81
C LEU A 47 1.87 1.74 -1.82
N ALA A 48 2.08 0.60 -1.18
CA ALA A 48 1.04 -0.38 -0.91
C ALA A 48 1.06 -0.72 0.59
N PHE A 49 -0.10 -1.05 1.13
CA PHE A 49 -0.22 -1.44 2.53
C PHE A 49 -0.93 -2.78 2.59
N SER A 50 -0.46 -3.67 3.46
CA SER A 50 -1.09 -4.97 3.64
C SER A 50 -2.41 -4.86 4.41
N SER A 51 -2.63 -3.75 5.11
CA SER A 51 -3.83 -3.49 5.91
C SER A 51 -4.17 -2.01 6.02
N LEU A 52 -5.45 -1.71 6.27
CA LEU A 52 -5.92 -0.35 6.50
C LEU A 52 -5.29 0.29 7.73
N GLU A 53 -5.02 -0.49 8.78
CA GLU A 53 -4.35 0.01 9.99
C GLU A 53 -2.99 0.62 9.65
N THR A 54 -2.13 -0.13 8.95
CA THR A 54 -0.82 0.35 8.53
C THR A 54 -0.90 1.53 7.56
N LEU A 55 -1.93 1.56 6.70
CA LEU A 55 -2.20 2.71 5.83
C LEU A 55 -2.57 3.95 6.64
N VAL A 56 -3.42 3.82 7.64
CA VAL A 56 -3.84 4.94 8.51
C VAL A 56 -2.66 5.42 9.36
N GLU A 57 -1.86 4.50 9.90
CA GLU A 57 -0.63 4.85 10.63
C GLU A 57 0.41 5.53 9.72
N GLY A 58 0.48 5.10 8.46
CA GLY A 58 1.43 5.58 7.47
C GLY A 58 1.04 6.91 6.83
N CYS A 59 -0.22 7.06 6.41
CA CYS A 59 -0.72 8.19 5.62
C CYS A 59 -1.71 9.10 6.36
N GLY A 60 -2.30 8.65 7.47
CA GLY A 60 -3.32 9.37 8.22
C GLY A 60 -4.75 8.86 7.97
N GLU A 61 -5.65 9.10 8.92
CA GLU A 61 -7.02 8.57 8.92
C GLU A 61 -7.92 9.17 7.83
N ASN A 62 -7.58 10.36 7.34
CA ASN A 62 -8.32 11.06 6.29
C ASN A 62 -7.83 10.73 4.86
N GLN A 63 -6.85 9.84 4.72
CA GLN A 63 -6.33 9.46 3.41
C GLN A 63 -7.31 8.56 2.64
N SER A 64 -7.58 8.92 1.38
CA SER A 64 -8.32 8.06 0.45
C SER A 64 -7.43 6.92 -0.05
N TRP A 65 -8.02 5.74 -0.23
CA TRP A 65 -7.31 4.53 -0.64
C TRP A 65 -8.12 3.73 -1.65
N VAL A 66 -7.41 2.95 -2.45
CA VAL A 66 -7.97 1.99 -3.42
C VAL A 66 -7.35 0.62 -3.15
N LEU A 67 -8.18 -0.43 -3.22
CA LEU A 67 -7.74 -1.80 -3.06
C LEU A 67 -7.34 -2.38 -4.42
N TYR A 68 -6.12 -2.87 -4.53
CA TYR A 68 -5.61 -3.59 -5.71
C TYR A 68 -5.22 -5.01 -5.33
N SER A 69 -5.32 -5.96 -6.27
CA SER A 69 -4.72 -7.29 -6.06
C SER A 69 -3.21 -7.21 -6.20
N ALA A 70 -2.48 -8.17 -5.64
CA ALA A 70 -1.02 -8.25 -5.81
C ALA A 70 -0.61 -8.29 -7.29
N ALA A 71 -1.42 -8.92 -8.15
CA ALA A 71 -1.17 -8.96 -9.59
C ALA A 71 -1.40 -7.59 -10.25
N ASP A 72 -2.46 -6.88 -9.87
CA ASP A 72 -2.75 -5.53 -10.39
C ASP A 72 -1.71 -4.49 -9.91
N LEU A 73 -1.11 -4.68 -8.74
CA LEU A 73 -0.09 -3.77 -8.21
C LEU A 73 1.19 -3.77 -9.06
N ASP A 74 1.62 -4.93 -9.55
CA ASP A 74 2.78 -5.04 -10.45
C ASP A 74 2.49 -4.34 -11.79
N GLU A 75 1.29 -4.55 -12.34
CA GLU A 75 0.86 -3.87 -13.56
C GLU A 75 0.79 -2.35 -13.34
N LEU A 76 0.13 -1.91 -12.26
CA LEU A 76 -0.01 -0.51 -11.87
C LEU A 76 1.37 0.16 -11.66
N GLN A 77 2.31 -0.55 -11.04
CA GLN A 77 3.68 -0.05 -10.87
C GLN A 77 4.31 0.27 -12.22
N GLN A 78 4.16 -0.62 -13.21
CA GLN A 78 4.68 -0.44 -14.56
C GLN A 78 3.93 0.66 -15.32
N GLU A 79 2.59 0.71 -15.23
CA GLU A 79 1.77 1.72 -15.89
C GLU A 79 2.06 3.13 -15.39
N CYS A 80 2.24 3.28 -14.08
CA CYS A 80 2.58 4.55 -13.45
C CYS A 80 4.06 4.94 -13.60
N GLY A 81 4.93 4.02 -14.05
CA GLY A 81 6.37 4.22 -14.11
C GLY A 81 7.04 4.34 -12.74
N ALA A 82 6.52 3.64 -11.73
CA ALA A 82 7.14 3.59 -10.41
C ALA A 82 8.37 2.67 -10.43
N ASP A 83 9.52 3.19 -10.06
CA ASP A 83 10.77 2.44 -9.95
C ASP A 83 10.70 1.33 -8.88
N VAL A 84 9.88 1.52 -7.85
CA VAL A 84 9.85 0.65 -6.67
C VAL A 84 8.44 0.60 -6.05
N LEU A 85 8.01 -0.59 -5.65
CA LEU A 85 6.82 -0.80 -4.82
C LEU A 85 7.26 -0.96 -3.35
N LEU A 86 6.78 -0.08 -2.48
CA LEU A 86 7.07 -0.13 -1.05
C LEU A 86 5.83 -0.55 -0.27
N TRP A 87 6.01 -1.58 0.55
CA TRP A 87 4.97 -2.07 1.43
C TRP A 87 5.08 -1.47 2.83
N ASP A 88 3.93 -1.12 3.40
CA ASP A 88 3.78 -0.78 4.82
C ASP A 88 4.75 0.32 5.29
N VAL A 89 4.94 1.35 4.46
CA VAL A 89 5.83 2.46 4.78
C VAL A 89 5.16 3.51 5.66
N THR A 90 5.91 3.96 6.64
CA THR A 90 5.47 5.04 7.51
C THR A 90 5.91 6.39 6.93
N LEU A 91 4.98 7.24 6.48
CA LEU A 91 5.33 8.60 6.07
C LEU A 91 5.71 9.45 7.30
N PRO A 92 6.63 10.41 7.15
CA PRO A 92 6.90 11.40 8.18
C PRO A 92 5.63 12.21 8.47
N ALA A 93 5.44 12.60 9.74
CA ALA A 93 4.20 13.24 10.20
C ALA A 93 3.78 14.48 9.39
N ASP A 94 4.73 15.25 8.87
CA ASP A 94 4.49 16.44 8.03
C ASP A 94 3.78 16.12 6.69
N GLN A 95 3.83 14.86 6.25
CA GLN A 95 3.21 14.39 5.00
C GLN A 95 1.94 13.58 5.23
N ARG A 96 1.57 13.31 6.49
CA ARG A 96 0.34 12.59 6.82
C ARG A 96 -0.84 13.56 6.71
N LYS A 97 -1.96 13.07 6.17
CA LYS A 97 -3.23 13.80 6.18
C LYS A 97 -3.95 13.52 7.50
N ASP A 98 -3.78 14.43 8.45
CA ASP A 98 -4.55 14.50 9.70
C ASP A 98 -5.92 15.15 9.46
#